data_AF-A0A229S6T4-F1
#
_entry.id   AF-A0A229S6T4-F1
#
_cell.length_a   1.000
_cell.length_b   1.000
_cell.length_c   1.000
_cell.angle_alpha   90.00
_cell.angle_beta   90.00
_cell.angle_gamma   90.00
#
_symmetry.space_group_name_H-M   'P 1'
#
loop_
_entity.id
_entity.type
_entity.pdbx_description
1 polymer ?
#
loop_
_entity_poly.entity_id
_entity_poly.type
_entity_poly.pdbx_seq_one_letter_code
_entity_poly.pdbx_strand_id
1 'polypeptide(L)'
;MTVTSPGEQQLVFEAGDATEFRALMGRILDTSPLSCGQISIKTGMPRSTAYSLPDTKRPGLPSNPDQVEAFVKACGLTPIQIDLVKDLWHKLHREAENTRAGSDKPVSAEPAPPAGGLYAAGADFLDGGGYSNTYGYGYGYEQGYGPYLDEEASPLRYLSRAGTIPKPPYARRNTSWTELLHYVLGDERRTRHAVMLLIPVTLLLLGIVCALVFLAVKMPTATPLVVAGLLSPLLIALRRSGRKTKKKIDD
;
A
#
# COMPACT_ATOMS: atom_id res chain seq x y z
N MET A 1 21.50 27.91 -10.71
CA MET A 1 21.00 27.26 -11.94
C MET A 1 20.40 25.92 -11.52
N THR A 2 19.09 25.87 -11.30
CA THR A 2 18.36 24.65 -10.91
C THR A 2 18.07 23.85 -12.17
N VAL A 3 18.74 22.71 -12.31
CA VAL A 3 18.51 21.77 -13.41
C VAL A 3 17.21 21.04 -13.12
N THR A 4 16.09 21.54 -13.66
CA THR A 4 14.80 20.85 -13.60
C THR A 4 14.89 19.60 -14.44
N SER A 5 15.01 18.45 -13.77
CA SER A 5 15.15 17.15 -14.43
C SER A 5 13.85 16.84 -15.17
N PRO A 6 13.90 16.52 -16.48
CA PRO A 6 12.70 16.22 -17.27
C PRO A 6 12.11 14.90 -16.77
N GLY A 7 11.17 15.00 -15.83
CA GLY A 7 10.62 13.87 -15.11
C GLY A 7 10.06 14.22 -13.73
N GLU A 8 10.38 15.40 -13.18
CA GLU A 8 9.63 15.96 -12.05
C GLU A 8 8.22 16.32 -12.53
N GLN A 9 7.31 15.36 -12.46
CA GLN A 9 5.89 15.63 -12.58
C GLN A 9 5.55 16.68 -11.53
N GLN A 10 5.17 17.86 -12.00
CA GLN A 10 4.69 18.95 -11.17
C GLN A 10 3.31 18.54 -10.62
N LEU A 11 3.32 17.69 -9.58
CA LEU A 11 2.14 17.35 -8.80
C LEU A 11 1.62 18.65 -8.19
N VAL A 12 0.45 19.07 -8.65
CA VAL A 12 -0.26 20.22 -8.08
C VAL A 12 -0.84 19.79 -6.74
N PHE A 13 -0.22 20.26 -5.65
CA PHE A 13 -0.63 19.98 -4.27
C PHE A 13 -1.71 20.99 -3.84
N GLU A 14 -2.92 20.80 -4.36
CA GLU A 14 -4.09 21.60 -3.97
C GLU A 14 -5.20 20.68 -3.44
N ALA A 15 -5.72 21.00 -2.26
CA ALA A 15 -6.91 20.41 -1.66
C ALA A 15 -7.59 21.45 -0.76
N GLY A 16 -8.88 21.68 -0.98
CA GLY A 16 -9.73 22.56 -0.17
C GLY A 16 -10.49 21.83 0.93
N ASP A 17 -10.63 20.51 0.86
CA ASP A 17 -11.34 19.72 1.85
C ASP A 17 -10.69 18.35 2.18
N ALA A 18 -11.28 17.61 3.11
CA ALA A 18 -10.81 16.29 3.52
C ALA A 18 -10.88 15.24 2.40
N THR A 19 -11.86 15.35 1.51
CA THR A 19 -12.12 14.39 0.42
C THR A 19 -11.11 14.57 -0.70
N GLU A 20 -10.85 15.82 -1.07
CA GLU A 20 -9.82 16.26 -2.01
C GLU A 20 -8.42 15.92 -1.51
N PHE A 21 -8.17 16.04 -0.20
CA PHE A 21 -6.91 15.59 0.39
C PHE A 21 -6.71 14.07 0.23
N ARG A 22 -7.76 13.28 0.43
CA ARG A 22 -7.71 11.81 0.18
C ARG A 22 -7.53 11.50 -1.31
N ALA A 23 -8.18 12.26 -2.20
CA ALA A 23 -7.99 12.14 -3.64
C ALA A 23 -6.56 12.50 -4.06
N LEU A 24 -5.94 13.50 -3.42
CA LEU A 24 -4.52 13.83 -3.60
C LEU A 24 -3.62 12.66 -3.19
N MET A 25 -3.87 12.02 -2.04
CA MET A 25 -3.14 10.82 -1.61
C MET A 25 -3.32 9.65 -2.59
N GLY A 26 -4.51 9.49 -3.17
CA GLY A 26 -4.78 8.53 -4.24
C GLY A 26 -3.95 8.79 -5.50
N ARG A 27 -3.87 10.05 -5.95
CA ARG A 27 -3.04 10.46 -7.10
C ARG A 27 -1.55 10.21 -6.85
N ILE A 28 -1.06 10.53 -5.66
CA ILE A 28 0.33 10.24 -5.24
C ILE A 28 0.60 8.73 -5.31
N LEU A 29 -0.32 7.91 -4.80
CA LEU A 29 -0.20 6.47 -4.86
C LEU A 29 -0.22 5.94 -6.30
N ASP A 30 -1.05 6.50 -7.18
CA ASP A 30 -1.13 6.11 -8.59
C ASP A 30 0.17 6.38 -9.36
N THR A 31 0.92 7.40 -8.96
CA THR A 31 2.26 7.69 -9.52
C THR A 31 3.37 6.80 -8.93
N SER A 32 3.13 6.20 -7.77
CA SER A 32 4.10 5.36 -7.08
C SER A 32 4.17 3.95 -7.71
N PRO A 33 5.37 3.36 -7.81
CA PRO A 33 5.51 1.96 -8.24
C PRO A 33 5.12 0.95 -7.14
N LEU A 34 4.74 1.41 -5.94
CA LEU A 34 4.46 0.58 -4.77
C LEU A 34 2.96 0.47 -4.49
N SER A 35 2.50 -0.73 -4.12
CA SER A 35 1.14 -0.93 -3.59
C SER A 35 1.04 -0.55 -2.12
N CYS A 36 -0.18 -0.27 -1.62
CA CYS A 36 -0.42 0.01 -0.19
C CYS A 36 0.17 -1.06 0.74
N GLY A 37 0.10 -2.35 0.35
CA GLY A 37 0.70 -3.44 1.11
C GLY A 37 2.22 -3.33 1.20
N GLN A 38 2.89 -2.95 0.11
CA GLN A 38 4.33 -2.72 0.11
C GLN A 38 4.71 -1.47 0.90
N ILE A 39 3.90 -0.41 0.84
CA ILE A 39 4.09 0.81 1.65
C ILE A 39 4.01 0.48 3.14
N SER A 40 3.02 -0.31 3.56
CA SER A 40 2.88 -0.77 4.95
C SER A 40 4.14 -1.52 5.42
N ILE A 41 4.67 -2.44 4.62
CA ILE A 41 5.91 -3.17 4.96
C ILE A 41 7.12 -2.23 5.02
N LYS A 42 7.24 -1.29 4.07
CA LYS A 42 8.38 -0.38 3.98
C LYS A 42 8.44 0.64 5.12
N THR A 43 7.28 1.05 5.62
CA THR A 43 7.15 2.10 6.65
C THR A 43 6.93 1.53 8.05
N GLY A 44 6.52 0.27 8.16
CA GLY A 44 6.07 -0.32 9.41
C GLY A 44 4.66 0.11 9.85
N MET A 45 3.95 0.92 9.06
CA MET A 45 2.58 1.33 9.42
C MET A 45 1.59 0.17 9.28
N PRO A 46 0.50 0.13 10.07
CA PRO A 46 -0.53 -0.89 9.94
C PRO A 46 -1.08 -0.97 8.52
N ARG A 47 -1.32 -2.19 8.00
CA ARG A 47 -1.83 -2.38 6.64
C ARG A 47 -3.16 -1.65 6.44
N SER A 48 -4.07 -1.70 7.41
CA SER A 48 -5.34 -0.97 7.38
C SER A 48 -5.16 0.53 7.20
N THR A 49 -4.15 1.15 7.82
CA THR A 49 -3.79 2.56 7.65
C THR A 49 -3.35 2.87 6.23
N ALA A 50 -2.46 2.04 5.67
CA ALA A 50 -1.95 2.26 4.31
C ALA A 50 -3.06 2.19 3.24
N TYR A 51 -4.10 1.38 3.45
CA TYR A 51 -5.27 1.34 2.57
C TYR A 51 -6.29 2.45 2.86
N SER A 52 -6.40 2.91 4.11
CA SER A 52 -7.39 3.93 4.47
C SER A 52 -6.95 5.35 4.12
N LEU A 53 -5.66 5.63 3.99
CA LEU A 53 -5.14 6.95 3.61
C LEU A 53 -5.64 7.45 2.23
N PRO A 54 -5.52 6.67 1.14
CA PRO A 54 -6.00 7.07 -0.19
C PRO A 54 -7.51 6.82 -0.41
N ASP A 55 -8.23 6.24 0.55
CA ASP A 55 -9.64 5.86 0.39
C ASP A 55 -10.56 7.09 0.50
N THR A 56 -11.12 7.54 -0.62
CA THR A 56 -12.02 8.70 -0.70
C THR A 56 -13.42 8.43 -0.13
N LYS A 57 -13.79 7.17 0.13
CA LYS A 57 -15.09 6.84 0.71
C LYS A 57 -15.19 7.14 2.20
N ARG A 58 -14.05 7.26 2.88
CA ARG A 58 -14.00 7.54 4.32
C ARG A 58 -14.08 9.04 4.56
N PRO A 59 -15.04 9.52 5.36
CA PRO A 59 -15.09 10.92 5.73
C PRO A 59 -13.96 11.24 6.72
N GLY A 60 -13.40 12.44 6.62
CA GLY A 60 -12.47 13.01 7.59
C GLY A 60 -10.99 12.81 7.28
N LEU A 61 -10.17 13.72 7.81
CA LEU A 61 -8.72 13.69 7.64
C LEU A 61 -8.08 12.58 8.48
N PRO A 62 -6.92 12.03 8.04
CA PRO A 62 -6.10 11.16 8.87
C PRO A 62 -5.70 11.90 10.15
N SER A 63 -5.77 11.24 11.31
CA SER A 63 -5.51 11.89 12.60
C SER A 63 -4.03 12.05 12.94
N ASN A 64 -3.15 11.23 12.36
CA ASN A 64 -1.73 11.23 12.67
C ASN A 64 -0.91 11.76 11.48
N PRO A 65 -0.23 12.92 11.61
CA PRO A 65 0.58 13.50 10.54
C PRO A 65 1.79 12.64 10.18
N ASP A 66 2.38 11.92 11.14
CA ASP A 66 3.56 11.08 10.91
C ASP A 66 3.23 9.92 9.95
N GLN A 67 1.99 9.42 10.00
CA GLN A 67 1.52 8.38 9.07
C GLN A 67 1.39 8.93 7.65
N VAL A 68 0.94 10.18 7.50
CA VAL A 68 0.87 10.86 6.21
C VAL A 68 2.28 11.05 5.65
N GLU A 69 3.20 11.57 6.46
CA GLU A 69 4.62 11.75 6.10
C GLU A 69 5.26 10.43 5.65
N ALA A 70 5.13 9.38 6.47
CA ALA A 70 5.69 8.07 6.16
C ALA A 70 5.13 7.50 4.85
N PHE A 71 3.83 7.70 4.59
CA PHE A 71 3.18 7.26 3.37
C PHE A 71 3.73 7.98 2.13
N VAL A 72 3.79 9.32 2.15
CA VAL A 72 4.30 10.09 1.00
C VAL A 72 5.78 9.87 0.75
N LYS A 73 6.57 9.73 1.82
CA LYS A 73 7.99 9.36 1.76
C LYS A 73 8.18 7.98 1.14
N ALA A 74 7.31 7.02 1.47
CA ALA A 74 7.36 5.69 0.87
C ALA A 74 7.04 5.71 -0.63
N CYS A 75 6.13 6.59 -1.07
CA CYS A 75 5.78 6.83 -2.46
C CYS A 75 6.89 7.52 -3.28
N GLY A 76 7.95 8.01 -2.62
CA GLY A 76 9.12 8.57 -3.31
C GLY A 76 9.04 10.07 -3.55
N LEU A 77 8.19 10.80 -2.82
CA LEU A 77 8.17 12.26 -2.88
C LEU A 77 9.48 12.84 -2.33
N THR A 78 9.89 13.98 -2.89
CA THR A 78 11.06 14.72 -2.42
C THR A 78 10.78 15.37 -1.05
N PRO A 79 11.78 15.66 -0.20
CA PRO A 79 11.55 16.28 1.11
C PRO A 79 10.72 17.56 1.04
N ILE A 80 10.95 18.40 0.02
CA ILE A 80 10.19 19.64 -0.21
C ILE A 80 8.70 19.33 -0.48
N GLN A 81 8.41 18.32 -1.30
CA GLN A 81 7.03 17.90 -1.57
C GLN A 81 6.35 17.31 -0.34
N ILE A 82 7.12 16.60 0.50
CA ILE A 82 6.61 16.05 1.77
C ILE A 82 6.18 17.20 2.68
N ASP A 83 7.00 18.24 2.83
CA ASP A 83 6.67 19.41 3.65
C ASP A 83 5.42 20.12 3.14
N LEU A 84 5.28 20.30 1.82
CA LEU A 84 4.06 20.88 1.22
C LEU A 84 2.80 20.07 1.53
N VAL A 85 2.86 18.73 1.45
CA VAL A 85 1.72 17.87 1.79
C VAL A 85 1.41 17.93 3.29
N LYS A 86 2.42 18.01 4.16
CA LYS A 86 2.23 18.18 5.61
C LYS A 86 1.61 19.52 5.95
N ASP A 87 2.06 20.61 5.34
CA ASP A 87 1.50 21.95 5.53
C ASP A 87 0.03 21.99 5.12
N LEU A 88 -0.30 21.36 3.97
CA LEU A 88 -1.67 21.21 3.50
C LEU A 88 -2.53 20.42 4.49
N TRP A 89 -2.01 19.31 5.03
CA TRP A 89 -2.68 18.53 6.07
C TRP A 89 -2.96 19.38 7.33
N HIS A 90 -1.95 20.12 7.82
CA HIS A 90 -2.10 20.99 9.00
C HIS A 90 -3.12 22.11 8.79
N LYS A 91 -3.13 22.72 7.59
CA LYS A 91 -4.10 23.75 7.22
C LYS A 91 -5.53 23.23 7.31
N LEU A 92 -5.82 22.10 6.65
CA LEU A 92 -7.14 21.48 6.65
C LEU A 92 -7.58 21.02 8.04
N HIS A 93 -6.65 20.50 8.86
CA HIS A 93 -6.96 20.06 10.21
C HIS A 93 -7.34 21.24 11.13
N ARG A 94 -6.66 22.39 10.95
CA ARG A 94 -6.98 23.64 11.66
C ARG A 94 -8.33 24.22 11.25
N GLU A 95 -8.65 24.19 9.96
CA GLU A 95 -9.95 24.64 9.45
C GLU A 95 -11.10 23.76 9.98
N ALA A 96 -10.89 22.44 10.03
CA ALA A 96 -11.85 21.50 10.60
C ALA A 96 -12.07 21.74 12.11
N GLU A 97 -11.01 22.06 12.86
CA GLU A 97 -11.10 22.39 14.28
C GLU A 97 -11.80 23.73 14.53
N ASN A 98 -11.48 24.77 13.75
CA ASN A 98 -12.17 26.06 13.80
C ASN A 98 -13.68 25.92 13.53
N THR A 99 -14.05 25.04 12.59
CA THR A 99 -15.45 24.77 12.26
C THR A 99 -16.20 24.12 13.43
N ARG A 100 -15.53 23.20 14.15
CA ARG A 100 -16.10 22.55 15.35
C ARG A 100 -16.21 23.51 16.53
N ALA A 101 -15.20 24.36 16.75
CA ALA A 101 -15.24 25.35 17.83
C ALA A 101 -16.28 26.45 17.57
N GLY A 102 -16.53 26.81 16.31
CA GLY A 102 -17.49 27.83 15.93
C GLY A 102 -18.97 27.41 16.05
N SER A 103 -19.27 26.12 15.98
CA SER A 103 -20.66 25.62 16.09
C SER A 103 -21.22 25.65 17.50
N ASP A 104 -20.36 25.75 18.52
CA ASP A 104 -20.76 25.67 19.92
C ASP A 104 -20.99 27.04 20.56
N LYS A 105 -20.96 28.14 19.80
CA LYS A 105 -21.42 29.43 20.33
C LYS A 105 -22.96 29.40 20.37
N PRO A 106 -23.58 29.22 21.56
CA PRO A 106 -25.03 29.17 21.63
C PRO A 106 -25.56 30.49 21.13
N VAL A 107 -26.41 30.42 20.11
CA VAL A 107 -27.40 31.46 19.86
C VAL A 107 -28.12 31.64 21.19
N SER A 108 -27.76 32.69 21.92
CA SER A 108 -28.40 33.07 23.16
C SER A 108 -29.89 33.19 22.86
N ALA A 109 -30.61 32.15 23.26
CA ALA A 109 -32.05 32.14 23.27
C ALA A 109 -32.48 33.31 24.15
N GLU A 110 -33.14 34.23 23.47
CA GLU A 110 -33.99 35.28 23.99
C GLU A 110 -34.80 34.76 25.20
N PRO A 111 -34.80 35.48 26.34
CA PRO A 111 -35.43 35.02 27.56
C PRO A 111 -36.95 35.07 27.42
N ALA A 112 -37.58 33.90 27.20
CA ALA A 112 -39.03 33.74 27.35
C ALA A 112 -39.39 33.30 28.79
N PRO A 113 -40.49 33.81 29.36
CA PRO A 113 -40.73 33.92 30.80
C PRO A 113 -41.17 32.61 31.49
N PRO A 114 -41.08 32.53 32.84
CA PRO A 114 -41.37 31.34 33.60
C PRO A 114 -42.89 31.12 33.76
N ALA A 115 -43.37 29.94 33.37
CA ALA A 115 -44.67 29.42 33.79
C ALA A 115 -44.49 28.00 34.32
N GLY A 116 -44.88 27.82 35.59
CA GLY A 116 -44.58 26.65 36.40
C GLY A 116 -45.40 25.41 36.06
N GLY A 117 -44.91 24.28 36.55
CA GLY A 117 -45.58 22.98 36.49
C GLY A 117 -44.91 22.00 37.46
N LEU A 118 -45.41 21.98 38.69
CA LEU A 118 -45.15 20.98 39.73
C LEU A 118 -45.76 19.62 39.34
N TYR A 119 -44.96 18.57 39.08
CA TYR A 119 -45.34 17.15 39.32
C TYR A 119 -44.04 16.34 39.49
N ALA A 120 -43.64 15.95 40.70
CA ALA A 120 -44.08 14.79 41.48
C ALA A 120 -43.39 13.46 41.08
N ALA A 121 -42.69 12.94 42.08
CA ALA A 121 -41.90 11.72 42.15
C ALA A 121 -42.58 10.42 41.66
N GLY A 122 -41.78 9.49 41.15
CA GLY A 122 -42.21 8.12 40.84
C GLY A 122 -41.07 7.20 40.40
N ALA A 123 -40.43 6.58 41.40
CA ALA A 123 -39.85 5.22 41.46
C ALA A 123 -39.08 4.60 40.27
N ASP A 124 -37.82 4.23 40.57
CA ASP A 124 -37.28 2.86 40.50
C ASP A 124 -37.68 1.96 39.31
N PHE A 125 -36.78 1.79 38.34
CA PHE A 125 -36.79 0.59 37.49
C PHE A 125 -35.40 0.27 36.89
N LEU A 126 -34.76 -0.73 37.52
CA LEU A 126 -33.84 -1.77 37.03
C LEU A 126 -32.66 -1.40 36.10
N ASP A 127 -31.48 -1.45 36.73
CA ASP A 127 -30.34 -2.33 36.41
C ASP A 127 -30.46 -3.18 35.13
N GLY A 128 -29.47 -3.06 34.22
CA GLY A 128 -29.36 -3.95 33.07
C GLY A 128 -28.42 -3.48 31.96
N GLY A 129 -27.14 -3.85 32.07
CA GLY A 129 -26.33 -4.17 30.87
C GLY A 129 -25.42 -3.07 30.34
N GLY A 130 -24.44 -2.64 31.14
CA GLY A 130 -23.27 -1.90 30.64
C GLY A 130 -22.36 -2.80 29.79
N TYR A 131 -22.63 -2.92 28.49
CA TYR A 131 -21.69 -3.50 27.53
C TYR A 131 -20.61 -2.46 27.19
N SER A 132 -19.61 -2.34 28.07
CA SER A 132 -18.34 -1.70 27.75
C SER A 132 -17.56 -2.60 26.80
N ASN A 133 -17.67 -2.35 25.49
CA ASN A 133 -16.85 -3.00 24.48
C ASN A 133 -15.49 -2.29 24.39
N THR A 134 -14.70 -2.43 25.46
CA THR A 134 -13.28 -2.08 25.49
C THR A 134 -12.49 -3.16 24.76
N TYR A 135 -12.33 -3.02 23.45
CA TYR A 135 -11.31 -3.75 22.69
C TYR A 135 -9.94 -3.18 23.06
N GLY A 136 -9.42 -3.63 24.21
CA GLY A 136 -8.03 -3.45 24.60
C GLY A 136 -7.13 -4.32 23.75
N TYR A 137 -6.70 -3.83 22.58
CA TYR A 137 -5.50 -4.33 21.94
C TYR A 137 -4.29 -3.79 22.72
N GLY A 138 -3.90 -4.51 23.77
CA GLY A 138 -2.64 -4.32 24.46
C GLY A 138 -1.49 -4.74 23.56
N TYR A 139 -1.00 -3.81 22.75
CA TYR A 139 0.36 -3.89 22.24
C TYR A 139 1.28 -3.37 23.33
N GLY A 140 1.89 -4.28 24.08
CA GLY A 140 3.01 -3.98 24.96
C GLY A 140 4.22 -3.57 24.13
N TYR A 141 4.33 -2.28 23.80
CA TYR A 141 5.61 -1.67 23.52
C TYR A 141 6.23 -1.35 24.88
N GLU A 142 7.23 -2.13 25.28
CA GLU A 142 8.13 -1.76 26.37
C GLU A 142 8.73 -0.38 26.04
N GLN A 143 8.17 0.64 26.66
CA GLN A 143 8.67 1.99 26.69
C GLN A 143 9.88 2.02 27.64
N GLY A 144 11.04 1.62 27.11
CA GLY A 144 12.33 1.93 27.70
C GLY A 144 12.61 3.42 27.52
N TYR A 145 12.07 4.26 28.40
CA TYR A 145 12.56 5.62 28.60
C TYR A 145 13.95 5.54 29.24
N GLY A 146 14.99 5.59 28.41
CA GLY A 146 16.34 5.89 28.86
C GLY A 146 16.46 7.39 29.17
N PRO A 147 16.99 7.77 30.34
CA PRO A 147 17.18 9.17 30.67
C PRO A 147 18.27 9.78 29.79
N TYR A 148 18.03 11.02 29.35
CA TYR A 148 19.05 11.89 28.78
C TYR A 148 20.19 12.03 29.80
N LEU A 149 21.38 11.57 29.40
CA LEU A 149 22.65 12.05 29.94
C LEU A 149 23.50 12.44 28.73
N ASP A 150 23.68 13.75 28.57
CA ASP A 150 24.93 14.46 28.30
C ASP A 150 26.01 13.68 27.55
N GLU A 151 26.27 14.03 26.29
CA GLU A 151 27.32 14.98 25.89
C GLU A 151 28.65 14.25 25.61
N GLU A 152 29.10 14.36 24.35
CA GLU A 152 30.44 14.06 23.84
C GLU A 152 31.04 12.65 24.05
N ALA A 153 30.70 11.69 23.18
CA ALA A 153 31.63 10.59 22.87
C ALA A 153 31.39 9.91 21.50
N SER A 154 32.28 10.22 20.54
CA SER A 154 32.80 9.32 19.49
C SER A 154 31.84 8.73 18.41
N PRO A 155 31.99 9.12 17.12
CA PRO A 155 31.14 8.62 16.01
C PRO A 155 31.45 7.20 15.48
N LEU A 156 32.34 6.41 16.10
CA LEU A 156 32.91 5.20 15.46
C LEU A 156 32.74 3.90 16.26
N ARG A 157 31.61 3.70 16.95
CA ARG A 157 31.31 2.42 17.64
C ARG A 157 29.94 1.79 17.37
N TYR A 158 29.32 2.08 16.22
CA TYR A 158 28.06 1.44 15.79
C TYR A 158 28.20 0.40 14.66
N LEU A 159 29.35 -0.27 14.54
CA LEU A 159 29.55 -1.30 13.50
C LEU A 159 29.89 -2.70 14.01
N SER A 160 29.80 -3.00 15.31
CA SER A 160 30.16 -4.35 15.77
C SER A 160 29.35 -4.81 16.99
N ARG A 161 28.03 -4.98 16.80
CA ARG A 161 27.26 -5.91 17.63
C ARG A 161 26.40 -6.78 16.72
N ALA A 162 26.99 -7.90 16.34
CA ALA A 162 26.35 -8.99 15.62
C ALA A 162 25.25 -9.63 16.49
N GLY A 163 24.10 -8.96 16.56
CA GLY A 163 22.82 -9.53 16.94
C GLY A 163 22.02 -9.69 15.67
N THR A 164 21.79 -10.93 15.29
CA THR A 164 21.00 -11.39 14.12
C THR A 164 19.98 -10.38 13.63
N ILE A 165 20.28 -9.69 12.51
CA ILE A 165 19.24 -9.06 11.69
C ILE A 165 18.20 -10.15 11.45
N PRO A 166 16.92 -9.98 11.84
CA PRO A 166 15.88 -10.92 11.48
C PRO A 166 15.86 -10.96 9.96
N LYS A 167 16.44 -12.03 9.39
CA LYS A 167 16.37 -12.29 7.96
C LYS A 167 14.88 -12.31 7.66
N PRO A 168 14.37 -11.46 6.75
CA PRO A 168 12.96 -11.52 6.39
C PRO A 168 12.66 -12.98 6.01
N PRO A 169 11.53 -13.57 6.46
CA PRO A 169 11.26 -15.01 6.37
C PRO A 169 11.03 -15.51 4.94
N TYR A 170 11.51 -14.79 3.92
CA TYR A 170 11.48 -15.18 2.53
C TYR A 170 12.82 -15.82 2.14
N ALA A 171 13.26 -16.78 2.94
CA ALA A 171 14.32 -17.70 2.53
C ALA A 171 13.76 -18.60 1.42
N ARG A 172 13.84 -18.07 0.19
CA ARG A 172 13.86 -18.71 -1.14
C ARG A 172 13.66 -20.24 -1.15
N ARG A 173 12.52 -20.71 -0.67
CA ARG A 173 12.02 -22.06 -0.91
C ARG A 173 11.29 -21.97 -2.24
N ASN A 174 11.66 -22.83 -3.17
CA ASN A 174 11.07 -23.02 -4.49
C ASN A 174 9.57 -22.65 -4.46
N THR A 175 9.26 -21.40 -4.79
CA THR A 175 7.90 -20.89 -4.70
C THR A 175 7.11 -21.69 -5.70
N SER A 176 6.17 -22.47 -5.19
CA SER A 176 5.34 -23.31 -6.04
C SER A 176 4.68 -22.40 -7.07
N TRP A 177 4.60 -22.86 -8.31
CA TRP A 177 4.07 -22.04 -9.41
C TRP A 177 2.65 -21.52 -9.10
N THR A 178 1.91 -22.26 -8.26
CA THR A 178 0.60 -21.89 -7.71
C THR A 178 0.67 -20.70 -6.74
N GLU A 179 1.71 -20.57 -5.91
CA GLU A 179 1.92 -19.41 -5.03
C GLU A 179 2.27 -18.15 -5.84
N LEU A 180 3.05 -18.32 -6.90
CA LEU A 180 3.34 -17.27 -7.88
C LEU A 180 2.08 -16.83 -8.61
N LEU A 181 1.25 -17.78 -9.04
CA LEU A 181 -0.06 -17.51 -9.62
C LEU A 181 -0.95 -16.77 -8.64
N HIS A 182 -1.05 -17.21 -7.39
CA HIS A 182 -1.86 -16.52 -6.37
C HIS A 182 -1.34 -15.12 -6.06
N TYR A 183 -0.02 -14.93 -6.06
CA TYR A 183 0.58 -13.62 -5.86
C TYR A 183 0.34 -12.67 -7.05
N VAL A 184 0.41 -13.19 -8.27
CA VAL A 184 0.14 -12.42 -9.50
C VAL A 184 -1.35 -12.16 -9.69
N LEU A 185 -2.21 -13.11 -9.32
CA LEU A 185 -3.68 -13.02 -9.42
C LEU A 185 -4.30 -12.21 -8.27
N GLY A 186 -3.64 -12.13 -7.12
CA GLY A 186 -4.15 -11.42 -5.94
C GLY A 186 -4.01 -9.89 -5.99
N ASP A 187 -3.27 -9.35 -6.96
CA ASP A 187 -3.09 -7.90 -7.13
C ASP A 187 -3.82 -7.43 -8.41
N GLU A 188 -5.02 -6.85 -8.22
CA GLU A 188 -5.94 -6.46 -9.29
C GLU A 188 -5.35 -5.50 -10.35
N ARG A 189 -4.30 -4.75 -10.00
CA ARG A 189 -3.58 -3.91 -10.96
C ARG A 189 -2.60 -4.71 -11.81
N ARG A 190 -1.94 -5.71 -11.23
CA ARG A 190 -1.00 -6.58 -11.94
C ARG A 190 -1.74 -7.56 -12.83
N THR A 191 -2.93 -8.04 -12.42
CA THR A 191 -3.76 -8.86 -13.29
C THR A 191 -4.21 -8.13 -14.54
N ARG A 192 -4.54 -6.84 -14.48
CA ARG A 192 -4.89 -6.05 -15.69
C ARG A 192 -3.73 -5.98 -16.68
N HIS A 193 -2.52 -5.69 -16.20
CA HIS A 193 -1.33 -5.69 -17.06
C HIS A 193 -0.98 -7.08 -17.58
N ALA A 194 -1.06 -8.11 -16.73
CA ALA A 194 -0.81 -9.48 -17.13
C ALA A 194 -1.84 -9.95 -18.18
N VAL A 195 -3.12 -9.62 -18.02
CA VAL A 195 -4.18 -9.94 -18.98
C VAL A 195 -3.96 -9.18 -20.29
N MET A 196 -3.56 -7.91 -20.25
CA MET A 196 -3.20 -7.15 -21.46
C MET A 196 -2.05 -7.78 -22.24
N LEU A 197 -1.09 -8.43 -21.56
CA LEU A 197 -0.01 -9.18 -22.22
C LEU A 197 -0.42 -10.60 -22.61
N LEU A 198 -1.32 -11.23 -21.85
CA LEU A 198 -1.78 -12.59 -22.08
C LEU A 198 -2.62 -12.68 -23.36
N ILE A 199 -3.51 -11.71 -23.60
CA ILE A 199 -4.39 -11.68 -24.78
C ILE A 199 -3.60 -11.70 -26.11
N PRO A 200 -2.60 -10.83 -26.38
CA PRO A 200 -1.86 -10.89 -27.63
C PRO A 200 -1.02 -12.17 -27.74
N VAL A 201 -0.50 -12.69 -26.63
CA VAL A 201 0.26 -13.95 -26.64
C VAL A 201 -0.63 -15.14 -26.97
N THR A 202 -1.85 -15.22 -26.42
CA THR A 202 -2.79 -16.30 -26.72
C THR A 202 -3.28 -16.22 -28.17
N LEU A 203 -3.56 -15.01 -28.69
CA LEU A 203 -3.91 -14.83 -30.11
C LEU A 203 -2.77 -15.22 -31.05
N LEU A 204 -1.52 -14.88 -30.70
CA LEU A 204 -0.34 -15.27 -31.47
C LEU A 204 -0.17 -16.79 -31.49
N LEU A 205 -0.28 -17.46 -30.34
CA LEU A 205 -0.20 -18.92 -30.24
C LEU A 205 -1.33 -19.59 -31.03
N LEU A 206 -2.56 -19.08 -30.94
CA LEU A 206 -3.69 -19.59 -31.71
C LEU A 206 -3.44 -19.45 -33.22
N GLY A 207 -2.91 -18.31 -33.66
CA GLY A 207 -2.54 -18.08 -35.06
C GLY A 207 -1.48 -19.07 -35.57
N ILE A 208 -0.46 -19.36 -34.76
CA ILE A 208 0.55 -20.38 -35.09
C ILE A 208 -0.09 -21.76 -35.24
N VAL A 209 -0.97 -22.15 -34.32
CA VAL A 209 -1.67 -23.44 -34.39
C VAL A 209 -2.55 -23.53 -35.63
N CYS A 210 -3.33 -22.50 -35.94
CA CYS A 210 -4.15 -22.44 -37.15
C CYS A 210 -3.30 -22.56 -38.44
N ALA A 211 -2.16 -21.86 -38.50
CA ALA A 211 -1.25 -21.95 -39.64
C ALA A 211 -0.69 -23.36 -39.82
N LEU A 212 -0.30 -24.03 -38.73
CA LEU A 212 0.20 -25.41 -38.77
C LEU A 212 -0.86 -26.40 -39.26
N VAL A 213 -2.11 -26.26 -38.79
CA VAL A 213 -3.23 -27.10 -39.26
C VAL A 213 -3.50 -26.88 -40.74
N PHE A 214 -3.53 -25.62 -41.19
CA PHE A 214 -3.73 -25.31 -42.61
C PHE A 214 -2.62 -25.91 -43.48
N LEU A 215 -1.36 -25.81 -43.03
CA LEU A 215 -0.21 -26.37 -43.73
C LEU A 215 -0.29 -27.90 -43.81
N ALA A 216 -0.80 -28.56 -42.76
CA ALA A 216 -1.05 -29.99 -42.74
C ALA A 216 -2.11 -30.45 -43.74
N VAL A 217 -3.18 -29.67 -43.90
CA VAL A 217 -4.25 -29.97 -44.86
C VAL A 217 -3.78 -29.71 -46.30
N LYS A 218 -3.04 -28.62 -46.55
CA LYS A 218 -2.62 -28.23 -47.90
C LYS A 218 -1.39 -28.98 -48.41
N MET A 219 -0.45 -29.35 -47.55
CA MET A 219 0.82 -29.98 -47.92
C MET A 219 1.22 -31.10 -46.94
N PRO A 220 0.52 -32.25 -46.98
CA PRO A 220 0.70 -33.33 -46.00
C PRO A 220 2.09 -34.00 -46.04
N THR A 221 2.83 -33.86 -47.15
CA THR A 221 4.19 -34.40 -47.29
C THR A 221 5.28 -33.47 -46.73
N ALA A 222 5.00 -32.16 -46.58
CA ALA A 222 5.98 -31.17 -46.13
C ALA A 222 5.91 -30.90 -44.61
N THR A 223 4.80 -31.22 -43.97
CA THR A 223 4.59 -31.03 -42.52
C THR A 223 5.65 -31.67 -41.62
N PRO A 224 6.09 -32.93 -41.80
CA PRO A 224 7.04 -33.54 -40.87
C PRO A 224 8.41 -32.83 -40.87
N LEU A 225 8.84 -32.28 -42.02
CA LEU A 225 10.10 -31.54 -42.14
C LEU A 225 10.04 -30.19 -41.41
N VAL A 226 8.92 -29.48 -41.54
CA VAL A 226 8.72 -28.18 -40.88
C VAL A 226 8.59 -28.35 -39.37
N VAL A 227 7.85 -29.36 -38.92
CA VAL A 227 7.68 -29.66 -37.49
C VAL A 227 9.00 -30.08 -36.86
N ALA A 228 9.81 -30.91 -37.54
CA ALA A 228 11.13 -31.28 -37.06
C ALA A 228 12.10 -30.08 -37.00
N GLY A 229 12.03 -29.17 -37.99
CA GLY A 229 12.83 -27.95 -38.01
C GLY A 229 12.49 -26.97 -36.89
N LEU A 230 11.20 -26.80 -36.57
CA LEU A 230 10.76 -25.89 -35.50
C LEU A 230 10.96 -26.46 -34.09
N LEU A 231 10.82 -27.78 -33.92
CA LEU A 231 11.01 -28.41 -32.62
C LEU A 231 12.49 -28.59 -32.26
N SER A 232 13.39 -28.67 -33.23
CA SER A 232 14.82 -28.92 -32.97
C SER A 232 15.48 -27.84 -32.08
N PRO A 233 15.32 -26.52 -32.34
CA PRO A 233 15.85 -25.48 -31.46
C PRO A 233 15.22 -25.50 -30.07
N LEU A 234 13.91 -25.81 -29.99
CA LEU A 234 13.17 -25.86 -28.73
C LEU A 234 13.63 -27.03 -27.85
N LEU A 235 13.81 -28.21 -28.45
CA LEU A 235 14.35 -29.39 -27.77
C LEU A 235 15.80 -29.16 -27.33
N ILE A 236 16.61 -28.48 -28.14
CA ILE A 236 17.98 -28.09 -27.75
C ILE A 236 17.96 -27.11 -26.56
N ALA A 237 17.07 -26.11 -26.57
CA ALA A 237 16.93 -25.16 -25.47
C ALA A 237 16.47 -25.84 -24.18
N LEU A 238 15.45 -26.71 -24.25
CA LEU A 238 14.94 -27.49 -23.12
C LEU A 238 16.01 -28.44 -22.56
N ARG A 239 16.77 -29.12 -23.41
CA ARG A 239 17.87 -30.01 -22.99
C ARG A 239 18.98 -29.25 -22.28
N ARG A 240 19.24 -28.00 -22.65
CA ARG A 240 20.27 -27.16 -22.02
C ARG A 240 19.82 -26.62 -20.66
N SER A 241 18.52 -26.39 -20.47
CA SER A 241 17.95 -25.91 -19.21
C SER A 241 18.03 -26.94 -18.07
N GLY A 242 17.95 -28.24 -18.37
CA GLY A 242 17.89 -29.28 -17.34
C GLY A 242 19.21 -29.64 -16.61
N ARG A 243 20.37 -29.14 -17.07
CA ARG A 243 21.68 -29.58 -16.51
C ARG A 243 22.23 -28.74 -15.36
N LYS A 244 21.58 -27.65 -14.96
CA LYS A 244 22.09 -26.79 -13.90
C LYS A 244 21.26 -26.98 -12.63
N THR A 245 21.69 -27.90 -11.75
CA THR A 245 21.77 -27.72 -10.28
C THR A 245 21.91 -29.05 -9.55
N LYS A 246 23.16 -29.52 -9.40
CA LYS A 246 23.56 -30.34 -8.25
C LYS A 246 24.97 -29.93 -7.87
N LYS A 247 25.12 -28.71 -7.36
CA LYS A 247 26.36 -28.33 -6.67
C LYS A 247 26.19 -28.88 -5.25
N LYS A 248 26.80 -30.04 -5.00
CA LYS A 248 26.98 -30.58 -3.65
C LYS A 248 27.60 -29.49 -2.79
N ILE A 249 26.90 -29.16 -1.72
CA ILE A 249 27.48 -28.51 -0.55
C ILE A 249 28.05 -29.71 0.21
N ASP A 250 29.37 -29.93 0.09
CA ASP A 250 30.09 -30.78 1.02
C ASP A 250 30.53 -29.86 2.19
N ASP A 251 30.41 -30.41 3.40
CA ASP A 251 30.61 -29.80 4.73
C ASP A 251 31.94 -29.05 4.91
#